data_AF-A0A9D6MDJ2-F1
#
_entry.id   AF-A0A9D6MDJ2-F1
#
_cell.length_a   1.000
_cell.length_b   1.000
_cell.length_c   1.000
_cell.angle_alpha   90.00
_cell.angle_beta   90.00
_cell.angle_gamma   90.00
#
_symmetry.space_group_name_H-M   'P 1'
#
loop_
_entity.id
_entity.type
_entity.pdbx_description
1 polymer ?
#
loop_
_entity_poly.entity_id
_entity_poly.type
_entity_poly.pdbx_seq_one_letter_code
_entity_poly.pdbx_strand_id
1 'polypeptide(L)'
;MAKVQIYYWKDIPYGVRARDENGRVTKQLPRAFEATVDAAAMAEGQTEAEQYQAGFVWGATEERPGSAEEAAQAVVDEIVAAYPPSRLAKLARREAG
;
A
#
# COMPACT_ATOMS: atom_id res chain seq x y z
N MET A 1 7.89 17.66 -10.83
CA MET A 1 8.28 16.53 -9.96
C MET A 1 7.13 16.26 -9.01
N ALA A 2 6.89 15.00 -8.66
CA ALA A 2 5.80 14.61 -7.80
C ALA A 2 6.32 13.95 -6.51
N LYS A 3 5.68 14.27 -5.39
CA LYS A 3 5.91 13.66 -4.08
C LYS A 3 4.97 12.47 -3.92
N VAL A 4 5.52 11.27 -3.90
CA VAL A 4 4.78 10.03 -3.73
C VAL A 4 4.95 9.52 -2.30
N GLN A 5 3.87 9.04 -1.71
CA GLN A 5 3.84 8.36 -0.43
C GLN A 5 3.01 7.09 -0.57
N ILE A 6 3.51 6.00 -0.03
CA ILE A 6 2.79 4.74 0.01
C ILE A 6 2.09 4.63 1.36
N TYR A 7 0.83 4.25 1.35
CA TYR A 7 0.05 3.97 2.53
C TYR A 7 0.16 2.48 2.83
N TYR A 8 0.69 2.14 3.99
CA TYR A 8 0.88 0.78 4.43
C TYR A 8 -0.10 0.46 5.54
N TRP A 9 -0.66 -0.74 5.50
CA TRP A 9 -1.24 -1.38 6.66
C TRP A 9 -0.20 -2.31 7.26
N LYS A 10 0.46 -1.85 8.33
CA LYS A 10 1.62 -2.51 8.94
C LYS A 10 2.73 -2.72 7.88
N ASP A 11 2.94 -3.95 7.41
CA ASP A 11 3.93 -4.31 6.39
C ASP A 11 3.34 -4.48 4.98
N ILE A 12 2.02 -4.34 4.82
CA ILE A 12 1.31 -4.59 3.57
C ILE A 12 0.97 -3.24 2.91
N PRO A 13 1.44 -2.97 1.68
CA PRO A 13 1.07 -1.75 0.98
C PRO A 13 -0.43 -1.79 0.61
N TYR A 14 -1.13 -0.69 0.85
CA TYR A 14 -2.58 -0.56 0.65
C TYR A 14 -2.93 0.43 -0.47
N GLY A 15 -2.19 1.53 -0.58
CA GLY A 15 -2.44 2.53 -1.59
C GLY A 15 -1.25 3.44 -1.84
N VAL A 16 -1.28 4.17 -2.94
CA VAL A 16 -0.23 5.11 -3.32
C VAL A 16 -0.85 6.49 -3.47
N ARG A 17 -0.21 7.50 -2.90
CA ARG A 17 -0.65 8.88 -2.98
C ARG A 17 0.48 9.73 -3.53
N ALA A 18 0.25 10.36 -4.67
CA ALA A 18 1.18 11.32 -5.25
C ALA A 18 0.61 12.73 -5.19
N ARG A 19 1.50 13.72 -5.05
CA ARG A 19 1.15 15.14 -5.09
C ARG A 19 2.16 15.89 -5.94
N ASP A 20 1.67 16.71 -6.86
CA ASP A 20 2.44 17.62 -7.67
C ASP A 20 1.88 19.05 -7.54
N GLU A 21 2.27 19.92 -8.46
CA GLU A 21 1.82 21.31 -8.53
C GLU A 21 0.35 21.43 -9.02
N ASN A 22 -0.15 20.44 -9.77
CA ASN A 22 -1.50 20.41 -10.31
C ASN A 22 -2.52 19.83 -9.32
N GLY A 23 -2.06 19.05 -8.35
CA GLY A 23 -2.91 18.54 -7.28
C GLY A 23 -2.40 17.28 -6.61
N ARG A 24 -3.35 16.48 -6.12
CA ARG A 24 -3.07 15.22 -5.42
C ARG A 24 -3.85 14.10 -6.07
N VAL A 25 -3.15 13.03 -6.40
CA VAL A 25 -3.70 11.81 -6.99
C VAL A 25 -3.50 10.67 -6.01
N THR A 26 -4.55 9.88 -5.79
CA THR A 26 -4.47 8.64 -5.01
C THR A 26 -4.79 7.49 -5.93
N LYS A 27 -3.90 6.50 -6.00
CA LYS A 27 -4.09 5.26 -6.73
C LYS A 27 -4.26 4.12 -5.72
N GLN A 28 -5.30 3.32 -5.92
CA GLN A 28 -5.51 2.10 -5.14
C GLN A 28 -4.66 0.97 -5.74
N LEU A 29 -4.18 0.08 -4.87
CA LEU A 29 -3.52 -1.14 -5.31
C LEU A 29 -4.54 -2.19 -5.78
N PRO A 30 -4.10 -3.21 -6.53
CA PRO A 30 -4.97 -4.31 -6.91
C PRO A 30 -5.64 -4.97 -5.71
N ARG A 31 -6.83 -5.52 -5.92
CA ARG A 31 -7.63 -6.19 -4.89
C ARG A 31 -6.89 -7.30 -4.11
N ALA A 32 -5.84 -7.88 -4.70
CA ALA A 32 -4.99 -8.85 -4.02
C ALA A 32 -4.36 -8.28 -2.72
N PHE A 33 -4.01 -6.99 -2.69
CA PHE A 33 -3.44 -6.33 -1.52
C PHE A 33 -4.50 -6.11 -0.44
N GLU A 34 -5.68 -5.61 -0.81
CA GLU A 34 -6.83 -5.45 0.10
C GLU A 34 -7.19 -6.80 0.73
N ALA A 35 -7.35 -7.85 -0.08
CA ALA A 35 -7.64 -9.20 0.41
C ALA A 35 -6.53 -9.75 1.34
N THR A 36 -5.28 -9.34 1.13
CA THR A 36 -4.16 -9.70 2.00
C THR A 36 -4.27 -9.03 3.36
N VAL A 37 -4.64 -7.74 3.38
CA VAL A 37 -4.88 -6.96 4.60
C VAL A 37 -6.08 -7.52 5.36
N ASP A 38 -7.20 -7.80 4.69
CA ASP A 38 -8.37 -8.42 5.31
C ASP A 38 -8.03 -9.79 5.92
N ALA A 39 -7.32 -10.64 5.18
CA ALA A 39 -6.92 -11.96 5.67
C ALA A 39 -5.96 -11.86 6.86
N ALA A 40 -5.01 -10.92 6.83
CA ALA A 40 -4.10 -10.69 7.94
C ALA A 40 -4.83 -10.16 9.18
N ALA A 41 -5.73 -9.19 9.03
CA ALA A 41 -6.54 -8.67 10.13
C ALA A 41 -7.43 -9.77 10.75
N MET A 42 -8.05 -10.62 9.92
CA MET A 42 -8.81 -11.78 10.36
C MET A 42 -7.94 -12.79 11.11
N ALA A 43 -6.72 -13.08 10.61
CA ALA A 43 -5.80 -14.02 11.23
C ALA A 43 -5.30 -13.56 12.60
N GLU A 44 -5.14 -12.25 12.80
CA GLU A 44 -4.75 -11.67 14.07
C GLU A 44 -5.91 -11.47 15.06
N GLY A 45 -7.14 -11.80 14.66
CA GLY A 45 -8.32 -11.47 15.45
C GLY A 45 -8.55 -9.95 15.59
N GLN A 46 -7.93 -9.13 14.74
CA GLN A 46 -8.14 -7.69 14.66
C GLN A 46 -9.41 -7.39 13.85
N THR A 47 -10.52 -8.00 14.27
CA THR A 47 -11.85 -7.76 13.71
C THR A 47 -12.44 -6.45 14.21
N GLU A 48 -11.87 -5.87 15.26
CA GLU A 48 -12.25 -4.55 15.75
C GLU A 48 -11.71 -3.47 14.80
N ALA A 49 -12.62 -2.65 14.28
CA ALA A 49 -12.32 -1.59 13.32
C ALA A 49 -11.24 -0.62 13.82
N GLU A 50 -11.13 -0.41 15.14
CA GLU A 50 -10.11 0.43 15.76
C GLU A 50 -8.69 -0.14 15.55
N GLN A 51 -8.49 -1.45 15.70
CA GLN A 51 -7.18 -2.08 15.52
C GLN A 51 -6.77 -2.12 14.05
N TYR A 52 -7.74 -2.38 13.18
CA TYR A 52 -7.58 -2.29 11.75
C TYR A 52 -7.15 -0.87 11.33
N GLN A 53 -7.83 0.17 11.82
CA GLN A 53 -7.48 1.55 11.49
C GLN A 53 -6.13 1.99 12.08
N ALA A 54 -5.79 1.52 13.29
CA ALA A 54 -4.51 1.82 13.93
C ALA A 54 -3.30 1.22 13.20
N GLY A 55 -3.50 0.17 12.39
CA GLY A 55 -2.44 -0.45 11.59
C GLY A 55 -1.97 0.40 10.41
N PHE A 56 -2.68 1.45 10.04
CA PHE A 56 -2.32 2.26 8.88
C PHE A 56 -1.26 3.32 9.17
N VAL A 57 -0.21 3.33 8.36
CA VAL A 57 0.88 4.28 8.45
C VAL A 57 1.26 4.80 7.05
N TRP A 58 1.62 6.08 6.98
CA TRP A 58 2.23 6.63 5.78
C TRP A 58 3.71 6.28 5.77
N GLY A 59 4.17 5.69 4.68
CA GLY A 59 5.58 5.42 4.45
C GLY A 59 6.37 6.69 4.13
N ALA A 60 7.63 6.48 3.73
CA ALA A 60 8.51 7.57 3.31
C ALA A 60 7.91 8.35 2.12
N THR A 61 8.19 9.64 2.10
CA THR A 61 7.90 10.48 0.93
C THR A 61 9.06 10.38 -0.04
N GLU A 62 8.78 9.95 -1.25
CA GLU A 62 9.75 9.87 -2.34
C GLU A 62 9.43 10.91 -3.41
N GLU A 63 10.44 11.62 -3.89
CA GLU A 63 10.30 12.52 -5.02
C GLU A 63 10.63 11.79 -6.31
N ARG A 64 9.64 11.75 -7.22
CA ARG A 64 9.76 11.08 -8.51
C ARG A 64 9.60 12.10 -9.64
N PRO A 65 10.34 11.95 -10.76
CA PRO A 65 10.13 12.76 -11.96
C PRO A 65 8.76 12.45 -12.58
N GLY A 66 8.22 13.41 -13.35
CA GLY A 66 6.89 13.32 -13.96
C GLY A 66 5.77 13.96 -13.13
N SER A 67 4.54 13.72 -13.61
CA SER A 67 3.29 14.18 -12.98
C SER A 67 2.88 13.28 -11.81
N ALA A 68 2.01 13.74 -10.92
CA ALA A 68 1.51 12.93 -9.81
C ALA A 68 0.89 11.61 -10.28
N GLU A 69 0.17 11.63 -11.41
CA GLU A 69 -0.46 10.43 -11.95
C GLU A 69 0.54 9.40 -12.48
N GLU A 70 1.55 9.86 -13.23
CA GLU A 70 2.64 9.01 -13.75
C GLU A 70 3.46 8.41 -12.61
N ALA A 71 3.84 9.24 -11.64
CA ALA A 71 4.62 8.82 -10.48
C ALA A 71 3.83 7.83 -9.60
N ALA A 72 2.55 8.07 -9.36
CA ALA A 72 1.70 7.14 -8.62
C ALA A 72 1.56 5.80 -9.35
N GLN A 73 1.34 5.83 -10.67
CA GLN A 73 1.20 4.63 -11.47
C GLN A 73 2.49 3.80 -11.49
N ALA A 74 3.64 4.44 -11.70
CA ALA A 74 4.93 3.76 -11.67
C ALA A 74 5.19 3.07 -10.31
N VAL A 75 4.87 3.75 -9.20
CA VAL A 75 5.01 3.16 -7.86
C VAL A 75 4.03 2.01 -7.63
N VAL A 76 2.79 2.10 -8.14
CA VAL A 76 1.85 0.97 -8.11
C VAL A 76 2.43 -0.22 -8.85
N ASP A 77 2.96 -0.04 -10.05
CA ASP A 77 3.52 -1.13 -10.85
C ASP A 77 4.76 -1.75 -10.18
N GLU A 78 5.63 -0.92 -9.58
CA GLU A 78 6.76 -1.38 -8.76
C GLU A 78 6.31 -2.22 -7.56
N ILE A 79 5.27 -1.79 -6.84
CA ILE A 79 4.71 -2.54 -5.72
C ILE A 79 4.12 -3.86 -6.21
N VAL A 80 3.34 -3.86 -7.29
CA VAL A 80 2.75 -5.09 -7.84
C VAL A 80 3.83 -6.08 -8.25
N ALA A 81 4.92 -5.61 -8.86
CA ALA A 81 6.06 -6.44 -9.22
C ALA A 81 6.84 -6.96 -7.99
N ALA A 82 7.02 -6.14 -6.96
CA ALA A 82 7.76 -6.49 -5.74
C ALA A 82 6.98 -7.43 -4.79
N TYR A 83 5.65 -7.47 -4.92
CA TYR A 83 4.74 -8.27 -4.09
C TYR A 83 3.98 -9.30 -4.95
N PRO A 84 4.66 -10.37 -5.39
CA PRO A 84 3.99 -11.45 -6.11
C PRO A 84 2.98 -12.17 -5.20
N PRO A 85 2.02 -12.92 -5.78
CA PRO A 85 0.97 -13.62 -5.03
C PRO A 85 1.50 -14.51 -3.90
N SER A 86 2.66 -15.15 -4.10
CA SER A 86 3.32 -15.98 -3.09
C SER A 86 3.79 -15.19 -1.86
N ARG A 87 4.25 -13.94 -2.05
CA ARG A 87 4.64 -13.04 -0.96
C ARG A 87 3.41 -12.50 -0.25
N LEU A 88 2.40 -12.08 -1.00
CA LEU A 88 1.11 -11.63 -0.45
C LEU A 88 0.47 -12.73 0.42
N ALA A 89 0.45 -13.98 -0.04
CA ALA A 89 -0.09 -15.09 0.74
C ALA A 89 0.64 -15.32 2.08
N LYS A 90 1.96 -15.06 2.15
CA LYS A 90 2.72 -15.12 3.40
C LYS A 90 2.37 -13.98 4.35
N LEU A 91 2.25 -12.76 3.81
CA LEU A 91 1.83 -11.59 4.58
C LEU A 91 0.41 -11.76 5.14
N ALA A 92 -0.51 -12.31 4.35
CA ALA A 92 -1.87 -12.64 4.77
C ALA A 92 -1.91 -13.62 5.95
N ARG A 93 -0.97 -14.57 6.00
CA ARG A 93 -0.83 -15.54 7.11
C ARG A 93 0.02 -15.01 8.26
N ARG A 94 0.58 -13.80 8.13
CA ARG A 94 1.53 -13.23 9.09
C ARG A 94 2.72 -14.14 9.38
N GLU A 95 3.19 -14.87 8.36
CA GLU A 95 4.50 -15.51 8.40
C GLU A 95 5.55 -14.41 8.15
N ALA A 96 5.78 -13.56 9.16
CA ALA A 96 6.95 -12.71 9.22
C ALA A 96 8.14 -13.65 9.43
N GLY A 97 8.91 -13.85 8.36
CA GLY A 97 10.09 -14.71 8.36
C GLY A 97 11.16 -14.27 9.35
#